data_AF-A0A7C4ND22-F1
#
_entry.id   AF-A0A7C4ND22-F1
#
_cell.length_a   1.000
_cell.length_b   1.000
_cell.length_c   1.000
_cell.angle_alpha   90.00
_cell.angle_beta   90.00
_cell.angle_gamma   90.00
#
_symmetry.space_group_name_H-M   'P 1'
#
loop_
_entity.id
_entity.type
_entity.pdbx_description
1 polymer ?
#
loop_
_entity_poly.entity_id
_entity_poly.type
_entity_poly.pdbx_seq_one_letter_code
_entity_poly.pdbx_strand_id
1 'polypeptide(L)'
;MLHSKPPAIIILSVLLMLSVTLASAQDLGPFSELRNVSANINVELTTDGRCKLEITGSAFTEPSEIPTDVPISKADIGLKLSSPSPSVLRANISASIDFTELPSEVAGLSKESINALIVLSGIVGKSLGELLSQSELEIPYAEYPPEVYEITITKLECTRFSVSGKKMGADFVAEFSGSIPENVREGLPLEMKIQLEISESLIEINVSVSGEDGNVNVTFKGRPSTGKLEFSLSAIFDLPIEADKVSWSFALPPEYAIILETLENVLSSADISLKLKVPEGASVESLPSGYTTSDGNTFEWSGSAAQNALLSMLGGQSQASISYVPSKPKPNVIMIGVAAAIIVVVLAAVAIILKKR
;
A
#
# COMPACT_ATOMS: atom_id res chain seq x y z
N MET A 1 -1.65 -27.34 7.67
CA MET A 1 -2.27 -26.41 8.63
C MET A 1 -1.43 -25.14 8.66
N LEU A 2 -1.62 -24.25 7.68
CA LEU A 2 -1.01 -22.92 7.66
C LEU A 2 -2.08 -21.96 8.19
N HIS A 3 -1.92 -21.51 9.43
CA HIS A 3 -2.81 -20.52 10.04
C HIS A 3 -2.52 -19.16 9.41
N SER A 4 -3.46 -18.72 8.57
CA SER A 4 -3.54 -17.37 8.04
C SER A 4 -3.51 -16.35 9.18
N LYS A 5 -2.45 -15.54 9.27
CA LYS A 5 -2.40 -14.31 10.09
C LYS A 5 -2.31 -13.01 9.24
N PRO A 6 -3.24 -12.77 8.30
CA PRO A 6 -3.19 -11.62 7.40
C PRO A 6 -3.39 -10.22 8.02
N PRO A 7 -4.13 -9.98 9.13
CA PRO A 7 -4.43 -8.61 9.57
C PRO A 7 -3.24 -7.90 10.23
N ALA A 8 -2.38 -8.64 10.94
CA ALA A 8 -1.14 -8.08 11.50
C ALA A 8 -0.17 -7.68 10.39
N ILE A 9 -0.06 -8.47 9.32
CA ILE A 9 0.73 -8.16 8.12
C ILE A 9 0.23 -6.88 7.44
N ILE A 10 -1.08 -6.62 7.41
CA ILE A 10 -1.64 -5.38 6.83
C ILE A 10 -1.23 -4.17 7.69
N ILE A 11 -1.46 -4.22 9.00
CA ILE A 11 -1.08 -3.13 9.91
C ILE A 11 0.43 -2.89 9.85
N LEU A 12 1.23 -3.95 9.79
CA LEU A 12 2.67 -3.86 9.62
C LEU A 12 3.08 -3.29 8.27
N SER A 13 2.50 -3.75 7.16
CA SER A 13 2.81 -3.23 5.82
C SER A 13 2.55 -1.74 5.77
N VAL A 14 1.49 -1.29 6.44
CA VAL A 14 1.16 0.13 6.57
C VAL A 14 2.11 0.88 7.49
N LEU A 15 2.47 0.33 8.64
CA LEU A 15 3.42 0.96 9.56
C LEU A 15 4.84 0.97 8.99
N LEU A 16 5.20 -0.03 8.19
CA LEU A 16 6.36 -0.05 7.30
C LEU A 16 6.27 1.05 6.26
N MET A 17 5.12 1.23 5.60
CA MET A 17 4.96 2.34 4.66
C MET A 17 5.20 3.67 5.36
N LEU A 18 4.67 3.86 6.57
CA LEU A 18 4.94 5.05 7.37
C LEU A 18 6.44 5.15 7.71
N SER A 19 7.06 4.06 8.17
CA SER A 19 8.47 4.00 8.57
C SER A 19 9.43 4.22 7.40
N VAL A 20 9.17 3.61 6.24
CA VAL A 20 9.95 3.74 5.01
C VAL A 20 9.72 5.11 4.40
N THR A 21 8.50 5.66 4.42
CA THR A 21 8.26 7.05 3.96
C THR A 21 8.98 8.05 4.86
N LEU A 22 9.00 7.82 6.19
CA LEU A 22 9.70 8.67 7.15
C LEU A 22 11.23 8.47 7.10
N ALA A 23 11.71 7.25 6.94
CA ALA A 23 13.14 6.93 6.85
C ALA A 23 13.74 7.30 5.50
N SER A 24 13.02 7.08 4.39
CA SER A 24 13.44 7.59 3.08
C SER A 24 13.45 9.11 3.07
N ALA A 25 12.53 9.81 3.77
CA ALA A 25 12.66 11.25 3.97
C ALA A 25 14.01 11.62 4.62
N GLN A 26 14.47 10.88 5.63
CA GLN A 26 15.76 11.14 6.28
C GLN A 26 16.98 10.95 5.35
N ASP A 27 16.97 9.94 4.47
CA ASP A 27 18.03 9.69 3.48
C ASP A 27 17.90 10.54 2.19
N LEU A 28 16.82 11.31 2.03
CA LEU A 28 16.50 12.04 0.79
C LEU A 28 17.25 13.37 0.61
N GLY A 29 17.94 13.92 1.63
CA GLY A 29 18.75 15.14 1.49
C GLY A 29 18.07 16.47 1.89
N PRO A 30 16.85 16.84 1.44
CA PRO A 30 16.17 18.03 1.93
C PRO A 30 15.33 17.77 3.19
N PHE A 31 15.20 16.49 3.64
CA PHE A 31 14.40 16.15 4.82
C PHE A 31 15.20 15.49 5.96
N SER A 32 16.47 15.86 6.10
CA SER A 32 17.43 15.19 6.99
C SER A 32 17.09 15.19 8.48
N GLU A 33 16.08 15.96 8.91
CA GLU A 33 15.48 15.86 10.24
C GLU A 33 13.96 16.00 10.17
N LEU A 34 13.24 14.93 10.48
CA LEU A 34 11.81 15.00 10.74
C LEU A 34 11.60 15.54 12.16
N ARG A 35 10.73 16.54 12.29
CA ARG A 35 10.39 17.20 13.56
C ARG A 35 8.88 17.15 13.77
N ASN A 36 8.47 17.14 15.04
CA ASN A 36 7.06 17.13 15.44
C ASN A 36 6.26 16.02 14.73
N VAL A 37 6.85 14.82 14.65
CA VAL A 37 6.18 13.66 14.06
C VAL A 37 5.00 13.31 14.95
N SER A 38 3.83 13.16 14.35
CA SER A 38 2.62 12.73 15.02
C SER A 38 1.90 11.70 14.17
N ALA A 39 1.28 10.71 14.82
CA ALA A 39 0.41 9.78 14.13
C ALA A 39 -0.77 9.35 15.02
N ASN A 40 -1.93 9.23 14.40
CA ASN A 40 -3.15 8.73 15.01
C ASN A 40 -3.58 7.46 14.28
N ILE A 41 -3.68 6.37 15.02
CA ILE A 41 -4.02 5.04 14.53
C ILE A 41 -5.36 4.64 15.13
N ASN A 42 -6.39 4.50 14.29
CA ASN A 42 -7.71 4.03 14.68
C ASN A 42 -7.96 2.66 14.06
N VAL A 43 -8.29 1.70 14.91
CA VAL A 43 -8.67 0.36 14.51
C VAL A 43 -10.06 0.06 15.03
N GLU A 44 -11.01 -0.23 14.14
CA GLU A 44 -12.37 -0.58 14.48
C GLU A 44 -12.71 -1.96 13.93
N LEU A 45 -13.00 -2.90 14.81
CA LEU A 45 -13.55 -4.20 14.46
C LEU A 45 -15.08 -4.09 14.44
N THR A 46 -15.68 -4.45 13.32
CA THR A 46 -17.11 -4.30 13.09
C THR A 46 -17.86 -5.58 13.42
N THR A 47 -19.14 -5.43 13.74
CA THR A 47 -20.03 -6.55 14.07
C THR A 47 -20.23 -7.52 12.91
N ASP A 48 -19.92 -7.16 11.66
CA ASP A 48 -20.01 -8.03 10.50
C ASP A 48 -18.70 -8.74 10.16
N GLY A 49 -17.70 -8.68 11.05
CA GLY A 49 -16.45 -9.42 10.89
C GLY A 49 -15.41 -8.70 10.02
N ARG A 50 -15.44 -7.37 9.97
CA ARG A 50 -14.48 -6.55 9.23
C ARG A 50 -13.65 -5.70 10.17
N CYS A 51 -12.53 -5.22 9.67
CA CYS A 51 -11.65 -4.28 10.32
C CYS A 51 -11.56 -3.02 9.46
N LYS A 52 -11.87 -1.88 10.07
CA LYS A 52 -11.60 -0.55 9.53
C LYS A 52 -10.33 -0.02 10.20
N LEU A 53 -9.31 0.24 9.39
CA LEU A 53 -8.04 0.81 9.81
C LEU A 53 -7.93 2.22 9.23
N GLU A 54 -7.74 3.21 10.08
CA GLU A 54 -7.46 4.59 9.69
C GLU A 54 -6.18 5.05 10.37
N ILE A 55 -5.20 5.48 9.57
CA ILE A 55 -3.97 6.05 10.09
C ILE A 55 -3.83 7.44 9.49
N THR A 56 -3.60 8.44 10.33
CA THR A 56 -3.20 9.77 9.87
C THR A 56 -1.90 10.14 10.54
N GLY A 57 -1.03 10.82 9.81
CA GLY A 57 0.25 11.25 10.31
C GLY A 57 0.62 12.62 9.77
N SER A 58 1.44 13.34 10.54
CA SER A 58 2.07 14.56 10.06
C SER A 58 3.46 14.71 10.63
N ALA A 59 4.32 15.36 9.86
CA ALA A 59 5.66 15.71 10.27
C ALA A 59 6.05 17.05 9.65
N PHE A 60 7.07 17.67 10.22
CA PHE A 60 7.71 18.85 9.67
C PHE A 60 9.15 18.54 9.32
N THR A 61 9.64 19.26 8.34
CA THR A 61 11.01 19.21 7.87
C THR A 61 11.43 20.58 7.37
N GLU A 62 12.67 20.75 6.94
CA GLU A 62 13.12 22.04 6.43
C GLU A 62 12.34 22.37 5.14
N PRO A 63 11.86 23.62 4.99
CA PRO A 63 11.26 24.06 3.75
C PRO A 63 12.25 23.86 2.60
N SER A 64 11.76 23.32 1.50
CA SER A 64 12.52 23.18 0.26
C SER A 64 11.75 23.76 -0.90
N GLU A 65 12.46 24.26 -1.89
CA GLU A 65 11.87 24.58 -3.18
C GLU A 65 11.66 23.28 -3.96
N ILE A 66 10.53 23.17 -4.66
CA ILE A 66 10.34 22.04 -5.57
C ILE A 66 11.36 22.19 -6.68
N PRO A 67 12.08 21.12 -7.05
CA PRO A 67 12.95 21.16 -8.21
C PRO A 67 12.15 21.66 -9.42
N THR A 68 12.55 22.80 -9.99
CA THR A 68 11.88 23.42 -11.14
C THR A 68 11.85 22.52 -12.38
N ASP A 69 12.64 21.46 -12.36
CA ASP A 69 12.89 20.60 -13.50
C ASP A 69 11.90 19.43 -13.60
N VAL A 70 10.96 19.25 -12.67
CA VAL A 70 9.98 18.15 -12.73
C VAL A 70 9.08 18.33 -13.97
N PRO A 71 9.21 17.47 -14.99
CA PRO A 71 8.53 17.66 -16.25
C PRO A 71 7.05 17.28 -16.13
N ILE A 72 6.58 16.78 -14.97
CA ILE A 72 5.23 16.27 -14.73
C ILE A 72 4.53 17.18 -13.74
N SER A 73 3.36 17.70 -14.10
CA SER A 73 2.46 18.42 -13.19
C SER A 73 1.35 17.52 -12.65
N LYS A 74 0.91 16.53 -13.43
CA LYS A 74 -0.11 15.58 -13.02
C LYS A 74 0.11 14.22 -13.66
N ALA A 75 -0.17 13.14 -12.94
CA ALA A 75 -0.29 11.81 -13.53
C ALA A 75 -1.47 11.04 -12.92
N ASP A 76 -2.26 10.39 -13.76
CA ASP A 76 -3.33 9.48 -13.38
C ASP A 76 -3.01 8.11 -14.01
N ILE A 77 -2.80 7.10 -13.17
CA ILE A 77 -2.57 5.71 -13.60
C ILE A 77 -3.70 4.85 -13.02
N GLY A 78 -4.37 4.11 -13.87
CA GLY A 78 -5.41 3.15 -13.53
C GLY A 78 -4.98 1.75 -13.90
N LEU A 79 -5.26 0.78 -13.05
CA LEU A 79 -5.10 -0.65 -13.30
C LEU A 79 -6.40 -1.36 -12.95
N LYS A 80 -6.91 -2.18 -13.85
CA LYS A 80 -8.05 -3.06 -13.60
C LYS A 80 -7.66 -4.50 -13.85
N LEU A 81 -7.70 -5.32 -12.81
CA LEU A 81 -7.45 -6.75 -12.87
C LEU A 81 -8.77 -7.51 -12.88
N SER A 82 -8.82 -8.54 -13.72
CA SER A 82 -9.96 -9.44 -13.86
C SER A 82 -9.48 -10.83 -14.26
N SER A 83 -10.25 -11.87 -13.97
CA SER A 83 -9.93 -13.23 -14.41
C SER A 83 -10.99 -13.71 -15.40
N PRO A 84 -10.78 -13.58 -16.72
CA PRO A 84 -11.77 -14.02 -17.71
C PRO A 84 -11.92 -15.55 -17.77
N SER A 85 -10.95 -16.31 -17.24
CA SER A 85 -11.03 -17.77 -17.07
C SER A 85 -10.11 -18.21 -15.94
N PRO A 86 -10.28 -19.42 -15.36
CA PRO A 86 -9.53 -19.86 -14.17
C PRO A 86 -8.00 -19.80 -14.29
N SER A 87 -7.47 -19.88 -15.50
CA SER A 87 -6.03 -19.89 -15.80
C SER A 87 -5.52 -18.60 -16.43
N VAL A 88 -6.37 -17.57 -16.55
CA VAL A 88 -6.03 -16.30 -17.21
C VAL A 88 -6.35 -15.13 -16.29
N LEU A 89 -5.39 -14.22 -16.17
CA LEU A 89 -5.54 -12.91 -15.56
C LEU A 89 -5.43 -11.86 -16.67
N ARG A 90 -6.34 -10.89 -16.68
CA ARG A 90 -6.29 -9.75 -17.59
C ARG A 90 -6.11 -8.47 -16.79
N ALA A 91 -5.09 -7.70 -17.16
CA ALA A 91 -4.86 -6.35 -16.67
C ALA A 91 -5.17 -5.33 -17.76
N ASN A 92 -6.01 -4.35 -17.45
CA ASN A 92 -6.17 -3.16 -18.27
C ASN A 92 -5.49 -2.00 -17.54
N ILE A 93 -4.52 -1.38 -18.19
CA ILE A 93 -3.74 -0.28 -17.62
C ILE A 93 -4.07 0.98 -18.42
N SER A 94 -4.36 2.07 -17.75
CA SER A 94 -4.55 3.39 -18.35
C SER A 94 -3.61 4.37 -17.69
N ALA A 95 -2.89 5.17 -18.45
CA ALA A 95 -2.02 6.23 -17.94
C ALA A 95 -2.33 7.54 -18.65
N SER A 96 -2.43 8.62 -17.88
CA SER A 96 -2.58 9.98 -18.37
C SER A 96 -1.58 10.85 -17.63
N ILE A 97 -0.73 11.58 -18.34
CA ILE A 97 0.33 12.40 -17.76
C ILE A 97 0.24 13.81 -18.37
N ASP A 98 0.12 14.81 -17.52
CA ASP A 98 0.26 16.21 -17.86
C ASP A 98 1.69 16.65 -17.53
N PHE A 99 2.35 17.23 -18.52
CA PHE A 99 3.71 17.72 -18.42
C PHE A 99 3.76 19.24 -18.19
N THR A 100 4.79 19.70 -17.49
CA THR A 100 5.18 21.12 -17.47
C THR A 100 5.83 21.51 -18.80
N GLU A 101 6.64 20.62 -19.38
CA GLU A 101 7.15 20.67 -20.75
C GLU A 101 7.20 19.26 -21.34
N LEU A 102 6.73 19.10 -22.58
CA LEU A 102 6.67 17.79 -23.23
C LEU A 102 8.09 17.34 -23.62
N PRO A 103 8.57 16.17 -23.15
CA PRO A 103 9.87 15.66 -23.57
C PRO A 103 9.91 15.41 -25.08
N SER A 104 11.02 15.76 -25.72
CA SER A 104 11.20 15.60 -27.17
C SER A 104 11.08 14.13 -27.62
N GLU A 105 11.42 13.21 -26.72
CA GLU A 105 11.42 11.77 -26.88
C GLU A 105 10.02 11.20 -27.05
N VAL A 106 9.01 11.82 -26.43
CA VAL A 106 7.60 11.36 -26.53
C VAL A 106 6.86 12.00 -27.70
N ALA A 107 7.35 13.14 -28.23
CA ALA A 107 6.69 13.88 -29.31
C ALA A 107 6.61 13.10 -30.64
N GLY A 108 7.46 12.09 -30.82
CA GLY A 108 7.50 11.23 -32.02
C GLY A 108 6.94 9.82 -31.82
N LEU A 109 6.45 9.48 -30.62
CA LEU A 109 5.92 8.14 -30.35
C LEU A 109 4.55 7.96 -31.01
N SER A 110 4.30 6.74 -31.48
CA SER A 110 2.99 6.29 -31.92
C SER A 110 2.64 4.98 -31.24
N LYS A 111 1.35 4.61 -31.30
CA LYS A 111 0.87 3.31 -30.84
C LYS A 111 1.65 2.16 -31.48
N GLU A 112 1.92 2.25 -32.78
CA GLU A 112 2.65 1.25 -33.57
C GLU A 112 4.11 1.16 -33.12
N SER A 113 4.77 2.30 -32.91
CA SER A 113 6.15 2.34 -32.39
C SER A 113 6.24 1.72 -31.00
N ILE A 114 5.28 1.99 -30.11
CA ILE A 114 5.22 1.40 -28.76
C ILE A 114 5.01 -0.11 -28.85
N ASN A 115 4.06 -0.57 -29.67
CA ASN A 115 3.84 -2.01 -29.87
C ASN A 115 5.05 -2.71 -30.49
N ALA A 116 5.76 -2.06 -31.41
CA ALA A 116 7.02 -2.59 -31.95
C ALA A 116 8.08 -2.73 -30.86
N LEU A 117 8.22 -1.75 -29.96
CA LEU A 117 9.13 -1.84 -28.81
C LEU A 117 8.75 -2.97 -27.85
N ILE A 118 7.45 -3.16 -27.58
CA ILE A 118 6.96 -4.28 -26.75
C ILE A 118 7.38 -5.61 -27.38
N VAL A 119 7.18 -5.79 -28.69
CA VAL A 119 7.60 -7.02 -29.39
C VAL A 119 9.12 -7.20 -29.34
N LEU A 120 9.88 -6.14 -29.61
CA LEU A 120 11.34 -6.16 -29.62
C LEU A 120 11.95 -6.44 -28.24
N SER A 121 11.28 -6.00 -27.17
CA SER A 121 11.71 -6.27 -25.80
C SER A 121 11.55 -7.73 -25.38
N GLY A 122 10.83 -8.54 -26.17
CA GLY A 122 10.62 -9.97 -25.91
C GLY A 122 9.93 -10.23 -24.58
N ILE A 123 9.11 -9.29 -24.11
CA ILE A 123 8.39 -9.42 -22.82
C ILE A 123 7.29 -10.48 -22.91
N VAL A 124 6.62 -10.59 -24.07
CA VAL A 124 5.62 -11.62 -24.30
C VAL A 124 6.30 -12.98 -24.39
N GLY A 125 5.81 -13.94 -23.60
CA GLY A 125 6.36 -15.29 -23.45
C GLY A 125 7.31 -15.44 -22.27
N LYS A 126 7.73 -14.35 -21.61
CA LYS A 126 8.52 -14.42 -20.38
C LYS A 126 7.65 -14.64 -19.16
N SER A 127 8.22 -15.30 -18.16
CA SER A 127 7.60 -15.42 -16.83
C SER A 127 7.84 -14.15 -16.00
N LEU A 128 6.97 -13.88 -15.02
CA LEU A 128 7.18 -12.80 -14.07
C LEU A 128 8.49 -13.00 -13.30
N GLY A 129 8.87 -14.24 -13.01
CA GLY A 129 10.13 -14.52 -12.35
C GLY A 129 11.36 -14.11 -13.15
N GLU A 130 11.34 -14.34 -14.46
CA GLU A 130 12.42 -13.88 -15.35
C GLU A 130 12.49 -12.35 -15.41
N LEU A 131 11.35 -11.67 -15.41
CA LEU A 131 11.28 -10.20 -15.46
C LEU A 131 11.74 -9.55 -14.15
N LEU A 132 11.30 -10.09 -13.01
CA LEU A 132 11.68 -9.60 -11.69
C LEU A 132 13.17 -9.79 -11.44
N SER A 133 13.73 -10.94 -11.87
CA SER A 133 15.17 -11.21 -11.76
C SER A 133 16.04 -10.31 -12.64
N GLN A 134 15.47 -9.75 -13.71
CA GLN A 134 16.13 -8.79 -14.61
C GLN A 134 15.97 -7.33 -14.14
N SER A 135 15.06 -7.07 -13.20
CA SER A 135 14.81 -5.72 -12.72
C SER A 135 15.80 -5.35 -11.62
N GLU A 136 16.37 -4.14 -11.70
CA GLU A 136 17.13 -3.54 -10.58
C GLU A 136 16.22 -3.12 -9.41
N LEU A 137 14.91 -3.37 -9.53
CA LEU A 137 13.93 -3.21 -8.46
C LEU A 137 14.04 -4.42 -7.53
N GLU A 138 15.12 -4.49 -6.75
CA GLU A 138 15.11 -5.28 -5.52
C GLU A 138 14.03 -4.67 -4.62
N ILE A 139 12.85 -5.29 -4.59
CA ILE A 139 11.84 -4.99 -3.57
C ILE A 139 12.32 -5.73 -2.32
N PRO A 140 12.84 -5.03 -1.31
CA PRO A 140 13.33 -5.70 -0.13
C PRO A 140 12.16 -6.46 0.52
N TYR A 141 12.37 -7.72 0.87
CA TYR A 141 11.49 -8.53 1.72
C TYR A 141 10.17 -9.06 1.12
N ALA A 142 9.98 -9.03 -0.20
CA ALA A 142 8.85 -9.70 -0.85
C ALA A 142 9.27 -11.08 -1.41
N GLU A 143 9.15 -12.14 -0.59
CA GLU A 143 9.10 -13.51 -1.14
C GLU A 143 7.72 -13.72 -1.77
N TYR A 144 7.68 -13.73 -3.10
CA TYR A 144 6.45 -14.09 -3.79
C TYR A 144 6.25 -15.61 -3.72
N PRO A 145 5.00 -16.11 -3.67
CA PRO A 145 4.74 -17.53 -3.82
C PRO A 145 5.39 -18.05 -5.11
N PRO A 146 6.02 -19.25 -5.11
CA PRO A 146 6.64 -19.83 -6.31
C PRO A 146 5.71 -19.80 -7.54
N GLU A 147 4.42 -19.95 -7.32
CA GLU A 147 3.37 -19.94 -8.33
C GLU A 147 3.29 -18.59 -9.07
N VAL A 148 3.63 -17.47 -8.41
CA VAL A 148 3.67 -16.14 -9.03
C VAL A 148 4.83 -16.01 -10.01
N TYR A 149 5.97 -16.64 -9.71
CA TYR A 149 7.14 -16.64 -10.60
C TYR A 149 6.88 -17.38 -11.91
N GLU A 150 5.95 -18.33 -11.92
CA GLU A 150 5.57 -19.12 -13.10
C GLU A 150 4.54 -18.43 -14.00
N ILE A 151 3.92 -17.33 -13.54
CA ILE A 151 2.94 -16.58 -14.32
C ILE A 151 3.64 -16.02 -15.57
N THR A 152 3.11 -16.34 -16.74
CA THR A 152 3.67 -15.95 -18.04
C THR A 152 2.85 -14.85 -18.68
N ILE A 153 3.52 -13.84 -19.26
CA ILE A 153 2.86 -12.79 -20.03
C ILE A 153 2.54 -13.35 -21.42
N THR A 154 1.26 -13.57 -21.71
CA THR A 154 0.80 -14.11 -23.01
C THR A 154 0.40 -13.01 -23.99
N LYS A 155 0.04 -11.84 -23.47
CA LYS A 155 -0.29 -10.67 -24.27
C LYS A 155 0.18 -9.41 -23.54
N LEU A 156 0.74 -8.48 -24.28
CA LEU A 156 0.93 -7.09 -23.87
C LEU A 156 0.78 -6.21 -25.10
N GLU A 157 -0.16 -5.27 -25.07
CA GLU A 157 -0.49 -4.44 -26.22
C GLU A 157 -0.85 -3.03 -25.75
N CYS A 158 -0.26 -2.02 -26.37
CA CYS A 158 -0.75 -0.64 -26.32
C CYS A 158 -1.97 -0.53 -27.24
N THR A 159 -3.14 -0.29 -26.67
CA THR A 159 -4.41 -0.23 -27.41
C THR A 159 -4.75 1.20 -27.85
N ARG A 160 -4.33 2.20 -27.07
CA ARG A 160 -4.47 3.63 -27.37
C ARG A 160 -3.19 4.36 -26.95
N PHE A 161 -2.74 5.27 -27.80
CA PHE A 161 -1.70 6.24 -27.46
C PHE A 161 -2.05 7.59 -28.08
N SER A 162 -1.84 8.66 -27.33
CA SER A 162 -2.07 10.01 -27.82
C SER A 162 -1.17 11.01 -27.10
N VAL A 163 -0.65 11.97 -27.86
CA VAL A 163 0.03 13.16 -27.33
C VAL A 163 -0.68 14.38 -27.88
N SER A 164 -1.07 15.29 -27.00
CA SER A 164 -1.76 16.53 -27.36
C SER A 164 -1.28 17.68 -26.49
N GLY A 165 -0.53 18.61 -27.08
CA GLY A 165 0.10 19.69 -26.34
C GLY A 165 1.06 19.13 -25.30
N LYS A 166 0.82 19.46 -24.02
CA LYS A 166 1.60 18.96 -22.88
C LYS A 166 0.98 17.72 -22.21
N LYS A 167 0.06 17.01 -22.87
CA LYS A 167 -0.62 15.85 -22.31
C LYS A 167 -0.27 14.58 -23.09
N MET A 168 -0.02 13.50 -22.37
CA MET A 168 0.15 12.16 -22.93
C MET A 168 -0.87 11.21 -22.31
N GLY A 169 -1.47 10.36 -23.13
CA GLY A 169 -2.36 9.30 -22.70
C GLY A 169 -1.98 7.99 -23.35
N ALA A 170 -1.99 6.90 -22.59
CA ALA A 170 -1.71 5.56 -23.07
C ALA A 170 -2.59 4.53 -22.36
N ASP A 171 -3.17 3.61 -23.13
CA ASP A 171 -3.87 2.45 -22.58
C ASP A 171 -3.17 1.18 -23.03
N PHE A 172 -3.07 0.21 -22.13
CA PHE A 172 -2.49 -1.09 -22.37
C PHE A 172 -3.43 -2.19 -21.90
N VAL A 173 -3.36 -3.33 -22.60
CA VAL A 173 -3.97 -4.57 -22.18
C VAL A 173 -2.87 -5.61 -22.06
N ALA A 174 -2.79 -6.25 -20.89
CA ALA A 174 -1.92 -7.38 -20.64
C ALA A 174 -2.75 -8.61 -20.25
N GLU A 175 -2.34 -9.77 -20.73
CA GLU A 175 -2.90 -11.07 -20.32
C GLU A 175 -1.78 -11.96 -19.80
N PHE A 176 -2.07 -12.61 -18.68
CA PHE A 176 -1.17 -13.50 -17.99
C PHE A 176 -1.81 -14.89 -17.91
N SER A 177 -1.00 -15.92 -18.07
CA SER A 177 -1.43 -17.31 -17.91
C SER A 177 -0.59 -18.03 -16.87
N GLY A 178 -1.18 -18.95 -16.13
CA GLY A 178 -0.48 -19.79 -15.17
C GLY A 178 -1.42 -20.30 -14.07
N SER A 179 -0.82 -20.92 -13.07
CA SER A 179 -1.51 -21.35 -11.85
C SER A 179 -1.81 -20.12 -10.98
N ILE A 180 -2.91 -19.44 -11.27
CA ILE A 180 -3.36 -18.30 -10.46
C ILE A 180 -3.91 -18.86 -9.14
N PRO A 181 -3.33 -18.48 -7.99
CA PRO A 181 -3.80 -18.94 -6.69
C PRO A 181 -5.29 -18.62 -6.49
N GLU A 182 -6.05 -19.56 -5.92
CA GLU A 182 -7.49 -19.42 -5.74
C GLU A 182 -7.87 -18.18 -4.92
N ASN A 183 -7.10 -17.88 -3.89
CA ASN A 183 -7.25 -16.69 -3.07
C ASN A 183 -7.07 -15.38 -3.86
N VAL A 184 -6.22 -15.36 -4.89
CA VAL A 184 -6.09 -14.17 -5.77
C VAL A 184 -7.30 -14.05 -6.68
N ARG A 185 -7.84 -15.18 -7.15
CA ARG A 185 -8.99 -15.22 -8.06
C ARG A 185 -10.27 -14.74 -7.38
N GLU A 186 -10.48 -15.17 -6.13
CA GLU A 186 -11.68 -14.86 -5.35
C GLU A 186 -11.85 -13.38 -5.07
N GLY A 187 -10.77 -12.60 -4.99
CA GLY A 187 -10.85 -11.15 -4.79
C GLY A 187 -11.10 -10.33 -6.07
N LEU A 188 -11.02 -10.93 -7.25
CA LEU A 188 -11.22 -10.20 -8.51
C LEU A 188 -12.72 -9.96 -8.78
N PRO A 189 -13.09 -8.82 -9.41
CA PRO A 189 -12.22 -7.82 -10.03
C PRO A 189 -11.61 -6.82 -9.04
N LEU A 190 -10.39 -6.37 -9.34
CA LEU A 190 -9.69 -5.34 -8.58
C LEU A 190 -9.45 -4.11 -9.46
N GLU A 191 -9.69 -2.93 -8.90
CA GLU A 191 -9.38 -1.64 -9.52
C GLU A 191 -8.40 -0.88 -8.63
N MET A 192 -7.34 -0.36 -9.24
CA MET A 192 -6.34 0.49 -8.61
C MET A 192 -6.25 1.80 -9.37
N LYS A 193 -6.13 2.91 -8.64
CA LYS A 193 -5.85 4.23 -9.21
C LYS A 193 -4.75 4.89 -8.42
N ILE A 194 -3.79 5.44 -9.13
CA ILE A 194 -2.70 6.25 -8.62
C ILE A 194 -2.87 7.63 -9.26
N GLN A 195 -2.91 8.66 -8.43
CA GLN A 195 -2.98 10.04 -8.86
C GLN A 195 -1.80 10.78 -8.23
N LEU A 196 -1.05 11.49 -9.05
CA LEU A 196 0.04 12.35 -8.67
C LEU A 196 -0.32 13.76 -9.12
N GLU A 197 -0.17 14.73 -8.22
CA GLU A 197 -0.31 16.15 -8.51
C GLU A 197 0.90 16.88 -7.94
N ILE A 198 1.53 17.71 -8.77
CA ILE A 198 2.71 18.49 -8.43
C ILE A 198 2.46 19.94 -8.85
N SER A 199 2.55 20.83 -7.87
CA SER A 199 2.50 22.28 -8.03
C SER A 199 3.50 22.91 -7.08
N GLU A 200 3.88 24.17 -7.28
CA GLU A 200 4.83 24.91 -6.42
C GLU A 200 4.56 24.81 -4.92
N SER A 201 3.29 24.61 -4.52
CA SER A 201 2.86 24.59 -3.13
C SER A 201 2.49 23.20 -2.60
N LEU A 202 2.38 22.19 -3.47
CA LEU A 202 1.80 20.90 -3.14
C LEU A 202 2.39 19.78 -3.99
N ILE A 203 2.81 18.72 -3.32
CA ILE A 203 3.03 17.40 -3.90
C ILE A 203 1.98 16.49 -3.27
N GLU A 204 1.05 15.97 -4.05
CA GLU A 204 0.00 15.07 -3.59
C GLU A 204 0.04 13.75 -4.36
N ILE A 205 -0.01 12.64 -3.63
CA ILE A 205 -0.10 11.30 -4.20
C ILE A 205 -1.29 10.62 -3.55
N ASN A 206 -2.23 10.17 -4.37
CA ASN A 206 -3.37 9.37 -3.94
C ASN A 206 -3.27 7.99 -4.60
N VAL A 207 -3.20 6.94 -3.79
CA VAL A 207 -3.31 5.56 -4.25
C VAL A 207 -4.59 4.98 -3.67
N SER A 208 -5.46 4.49 -4.54
CA SER A 208 -6.69 3.80 -4.14
C SER A 208 -6.69 2.42 -4.77
N VAL A 209 -7.11 1.44 -4.00
CA VAL A 209 -7.33 0.06 -4.43
C VAL A 209 -8.70 -0.34 -3.93
N SER A 210 -9.53 -0.89 -4.81
CA SER A 210 -10.88 -1.33 -4.49
C SER A 210 -11.15 -2.66 -5.16
N GLY A 211 -11.73 -3.59 -4.41
CA GLY A 211 -12.27 -4.86 -4.90
C GLY A 211 -13.60 -5.17 -4.22
N GLU A 212 -14.11 -6.39 -4.40
CA GLU A 212 -15.35 -6.83 -3.74
C GLU A 212 -15.18 -6.90 -2.20
N ASP A 213 -14.01 -7.32 -1.74
CA ASP A 213 -13.73 -7.61 -0.32
C ASP A 213 -13.22 -6.39 0.48
N GLY A 214 -13.09 -5.23 -0.16
CA GLY A 214 -12.67 -4.03 0.54
C GLY A 214 -11.99 -2.97 -0.30
N ASN A 215 -11.56 -1.92 0.38
CA ASN A 215 -10.85 -0.81 -0.21
C ASN A 215 -9.67 -0.37 0.65
N VAL A 216 -8.66 0.16 -0.02
CA VAL A 216 -7.48 0.79 0.58
C VAL A 216 -7.30 2.12 -0.12
N ASN A 217 -7.17 3.19 0.65
CA ASN A 217 -6.82 4.51 0.17
C ASN A 217 -5.62 4.99 0.95
N VAL A 218 -4.62 5.48 0.23
CA VAL A 218 -3.39 6.05 0.76
C VAL A 218 -3.23 7.42 0.13
N THR A 219 -3.04 8.43 0.96
CA THR A 219 -2.76 9.79 0.51
C THR A 219 -1.49 10.26 1.18
N PHE A 220 -0.59 10.80 0.37
CA PHE A 220 0.58 11.53 0.83
C PHE A 220 0.49 12.97 0.32
N LYS A 221 0.75 13.93 1.20
CA LYS A 221 0.75 15.36 0.89
C LYS A 221 2.00 16.00 1.46
N GLY A 222 2.83 16.55 0.57
CA GLY A 222 3.95 17.42 0.92
C GLY A 222 3.62 18.86 0.59
N ARG A 223 3.94 19.79 1.49
CA ARG A 223 3.91 21.24 1.28
C ARG A 223 5.33 21.77 1.38
N PRO A 224 6.04 21.91 0.25
CA PRO A 224 7.47 22.25 0.25
C PRO A 224 7.77 23.60 0.90
N SER A 225 6.90 24.60 0.65
CA SER A 225 7.03 25.96 1.20
C SER A 225 7.01 26.05 2.72
N THR A 226 6.36 25.09 3.39
CA THR A 226 6.30 25.01 4.85
C THR A 226 7.07 23.83 5.42
N GLY A 227 7.65 22.99 4.56
CA GLY A 227 8.20 21.68 4.95
C GLY A 227 7.18 20.80 5.68
N LYS A 228 5.87 20.90 5.37
CA LYS A 228 4.85 20.08 6.07
C LYS A 228 4.60 18.81 5.27
N LEU A 229 4.66 17.67 5.93
CA LEU A 229 4.31 16.36 5.38
C LEU A 229 3.05 15.85 6.10
N GLU A 230 2.10 15.34 5.34
CA GLU A 230 0.86 14.74 5.82
C GLU A 230 0.69 13.38 5.12
N PHE A 231 0.29 12.38 5.91
CA PHE A 231 0.00 11.03 5.43
C PHE A 231 -1.38 10.62 5.94
N SER A 232 -2.15 9.95 5.10
CA SER A 232 -3.36 9.27 5.55
C SER A 232 -3.53 7.93 4.85
N LEU A 233 -3.93 6.93 5.62
CA LEU A 233 -4.37 5.64 5.14
C LEU A 233 -5.75 5.33 5.69
N SER A 234 -6.61 4.80 4.82
CA SER A 234 -7.89 4.22 5.19
C SER A 234 -8.01 2.86 4.51
N ALA A 235 -8.24 1.81 5.29
CA ALA A 235 -8.42 0.46 4.78
C ALA A 235 -9.62 -0.21 5.45
N ILE A 236 -10.39 -0.97 4.67
CA ILE A 236 -11.44 -1.85 5.17
C ILE A 236 -11.16 -3.25 4.62
N PHE A 237 -11.16 -4.25 5.51
CA PHE A 237 -10.93 -5.63 5.15
C PHE A 237 -11.62 -6.62 6.07
N ASP A 238 -11.78 -7.84 5.59
CA ASP A 238 -12.38 -8.91 6.36
C ASP A 238 -11.41 -9.52 7.38
N LEU A 239 -11.93 -9.86 8.54
CA LEU A 239 -11.20 -10.55 9.60
C LEU A 239 -11.31 -12.07 9.42
N PRO A 240 -10.27 -12.83 9.84
CA PRO A 240 -10.33 -14.28 9.77
C PRO A 240 -11.44 -14.84 10.67
N ILE A 241 -12.24 -15.77 10.13
CA ILE A 241 -13.31 -16.47 10.85
C ILE A 241 -12.93 -17.95 10.99
N GLU A 242 -12.81 -18.42 12.22
CA GLU A 242 -12.59 -19.82 12.56
C GLU A 242 -13.75 -20.33 13.41
N ALA A 243 -14.36 -21.45 13.00
CA ALA A 243 -15.51 -22.06 13.69
C ALA A 243 -16.62 -21.03 14.05
N ASP A 244 -17.00 -20.21 13.06
CA ASP A 244 -18.02 -19.15 13.16
C ASP A 244 -17.69 -18.02 14.14
N LYS A 245 -16.42 -17.85 14.51
CA LYS A 245 -15.94 -16.75 15.35
C LYS A 245 -14.80 -16.01 14.66
N VAL A 246 -14.83 -14.69 14.77
CA VAL A 246 -13.63 -13.90 14.53
C VAL A 246 -12.64 -14.20 15.65
N SER A 247 -11.41 -14.52 15.29
CA SER A 247 -10.29 -14.67 16.21
C SER A 247 -9.14 -13.83 15.68
N TRP A 248 -8.82 -12.74 16.37
CA TRP A 248 -7.81 -11.79 15.91
C TRP A 248 -6.68 -11.65 16.92
N SER A 249 -5.45 -11.77 16.40
CA SER A 249 -4.21 -11.45 17.07
C SER A 249 -3.43 -10.42 16.27
N PHE A 250 -2.79 -9.50 16.98
CA PHE A 250 -1.97 -8.44 16.43
C PHE A 250 -0.53 -8.85 16.16
N ALA A 251 -0.14 -10.05 16.61
CA ALA A 251 1.24 -10.51 16.56
C ALA A 251 1.70 -10.75 15.13
N LEU A 252 2.85 -10.19 14.79
CA LEU A 252 3.49 -10.42 13.51
C LEU A 252 4.15 -11.78 13.46
N PRO A 253 4.18 -12.39 12.27
CA PRO A 253 5.03 -13.55 12.05
C PRO A 253 6.51 -13.23 12.34
N PRO A 254 7.29 -14.18 12.91
CA PRO A 254 8.69 -13.95 13.30
C PRO A 254 9.61 -13.46 12.17
N GLU A 255 9.30 -13.82 10.92
CA GLU A 255 10.01 -13.38 9.72
C GLU A 255 10.01 -11.86 9.51
N TYR A 256 9.13 -11.12 10.21
CA TYR A 256 9.08 -9.67 10.19
C TYR A 256 9.78 -8.99 11.38
N ALA A 257 10.63 -9.69 12.13
CA ALA A 257 11.30 -9.13 13.32
C ALA A 257 12.20 -7.91 13.01
N ILE A 258 12.92 -7.91 11.89
CA ILE A 258 13.80 -6.81 11.45
C ILE A 258 13.01 -5.50 11.27
N ILE A 259 11.74 -5.63 10.92
CA ILE A 259 10.85 -4.51 10.65
C ILE A 259 10.42 -3.83 11.95
N LEU A 260 10.25 -4.59 13.03
CA LEU A 260 9.92 -4.06 14.35
C LEU A 260 11.02 -3.14 14.88
N GLU A 261 12.30 -3.49 14.65
CA GLU A 261 13.44 -2.66 15.06
C GLU A 261 13.44 -1.30 14.32
N THR A 262 13.11 -1.31 13.03
CA THR A 262 13.01 -0.06 12.25
C THR A 262 11.84 0.80 12.73
N LEU A 263 10.69 0.16 13.01
CA LEU A 263 9.51 0.83 13.51
C LEU A 263 9.74 1.46 14.89
N GLU A 264 10.44 0.77 15.79
CA GLU A 264 10.79 1.28 17.13
C GLU A 264 11.57 2.60 17.05
N ASN A 265 12.57 2.67 16.18
CA ASN A 265 13.36 3.88 15.97
C ASN A 265 12.49 5.07 15.53
N VAL A 266 11.56 4.83 14.60
CA VAL A 266 10.64 5.86 14.10
C VAL A 266 9.65 6.31 15.19
N LEU A 267 9.03 5.36 15.89
CA LEU A 267 8.02 5.63 16.90
C LEU A 267 8.58 6.36 18.12
N SER A 268 9.85 6.14 18.47
CA SER A 268 10.50 6.75 19.64
C SER A 268 10.51 8.29 19.63
N SER A 269 10.40 8.89 18.45
CA SER A 269 10.42 10.35 18.24
C SER A 269 9.03 10.95 17.94
N ALA A 270 7.99 10.12 17.88
CA ALA A 270 6.67 10.50 17.41
C ALA A 270 5.62 10.60 18.53
N ASP A 271 4.75 11.60 18.47
CA ASP A 271 3.54 11.65 19.30
C ASP A 271 2.46 10.74 18.70
N ILE A 272 2.21 9.60 19.35
CA ILE A 272 1.32 8.55 18.86
C ILE A 272 0.05 8.50 19.68
N SER A 273 -1.10 8.41 19.00
CA SER A 273 -2.35 7.95 19.59
C SER A 273 -2.80 6.66 18.92
N LEU A 274 -3.28 5.71 19.73
CA LEU A 274 -3.82 4.44 19.27
C LEU A 274 -5.21 4.27 19.87
N LYS A 275 -6.19 4.03 19.02
CA LYS A 275 -7.57 3.74 19.40
C LYS A 275 -7.97 2.39 18.83
N LEU A 276 -8.45 1.49 19.68
CA LEU A 276 -9.01 0.21 19.32
C LEU A 276 -10.47 0.16 19.75
N LYS A 277 -11.38 -0.01 18.81
CA LYS A 277 -12.81 -0.21 19.06
C LYS A 277 -13.20 -1.63 18.68
N VAL A 278 -13.86 -2.33 19.58
CA VAL A 278 -14.35 -3.70 19.38
C VAL A 278 -15.88 -3.76 19.42
N PRO A 279 -16.51 -4.79 18.83
CA PRO A 279 -17.95 -5.00 18.95
C PRO A 279 -18.37 -5.18 20.40
N GLU A 280 -19.59 -4.75 20.71
CA GLU A 280 -20.21 -5.04 21.99
C GLU A 280 -20.31 -6.56 22.20
N GLY A 281 -19.94 -7.03 23.40
CA GLY A 281 -19.91 -8.45 23.73
C GLY A 281 -18.70 -9.23 23.18
N ALA A 282 -17.74 -8.57 22.52
CA ALA A 282 -16.47 -9.19 22.18
C ALA A 282 -15.68 -9.55 23.45
N SER A 283 -15.07 -10.74 23.45
CA SER A 283 -14.09 -11.10 24.48
C SER A 283 -12.75 -10.48 24.13
N VAL A 284 -12.19 -9.73 25.07
CA VAL A 284 -10.92 -9.02 24.91
C VAL A 284 -9.99 -9.47 26.03
N GLU A 285 -8.85 -10.04 25.67
CA GLU A 285 -7.89 -10.59 26.62
C GLU A 285 -6.49 -10.03 26.36
N SER A 286 -5.74 -9.83 27.45
CA SER A 286 -4.30 -9.53 27.41
C SER A 286 -3.91 -8.30 26.59
N LEU A 287 -4.75 -7.25 26.57
CA LEU A 287 -4.36 -5.96 26.01
C LEU A 287 -3.17 -5.36 26.77
N PRO A 288 -2.23 -4.68 26.09
CA PRO A 288 -1.18 -3.92 26.75
C PRO A 288 -1.74 -2.90 27.73
N SER A 289 -1.11 -2.75 28.89
CA SER A 289 -1.53 -1.79 29.91
C SER A 289 -1.44 -0.33 29.43
N GLY A 290 -2.10 0.59 30.14
CA GLY A 290 -1.99 2.03 29.90
C GLY A 290 -3.07 2.61 28.99
N TYR A 291 -4.10 1.83 28.63
CA TYR A 291 -5.28 2.36 27.96
C TYR A 291 -6.25 3.01 28.94
N THR A 292 -7.01 3.96 28.42
CA THR A 292 -8.28 4.39 29.00
C THR A 292 -9.44 3.75 28.21
N THR A 293 -10.61 3.68 28.83
CA THR A 293 -11.84 3.26 28.16
C THR A 293 -12.96 4.24 28.43
N SER A 294 -13.74 4.56 27.41
CA SER A 294 -14.80 5.57 27.45
C SER A 294 -16.21 4.95 27.52
N ASP A 295 -16.41 3.81 26.86
CA ASP A 295 -17.70 3.13 26.66
C ASP A 295 -17.64 1.61 26.94
N GLY A 296 -16.49 1.10 27.43
CA GLY A 296 -16.28 -0.31 27.75
C GLY A 296 -15.88 -1.18 26.57
N ASN A 297 -15.92 -0.65 25.33
CA ASN A 297 -15.51 -1.36 24.12
C ASN A 297 -14.57 -0.55 23.21
N THR A 298 -14.22 0.67 23.62
CA THR A 298 -13.17 1.49 23.03
C THR A 298 -11.99 1.60 24.01
N PHE A 299 -10.79 1.29 23.52
CA PHE A 299 -9.53 1.33 24.26
C PHE A 299 -8.60 2.35 23.60
N GLU A 300 -8.14 3.33 24.38
CA GLU A 300 -7.33 4.45 23.86
C GLU A 300 -6.00 4.55 24.61
N TRP A 301 -4.89 4.56 23.87
CA TRP A 301 -3.55 4.84 24.36
C TRP A 301 -3.03 6.14 23.74
N SER A 302 -2.18 6.87 24.46
CA SER A 302 -1.52 8.08 23.96
C SER A 302 -0.05 8.17 24.39
N GLY A 303 0.74 8.92 23.62
CA GLY A 303 2.16 9.12 23.85
C GLY A 303 2.94 7.80 23.93
N SER A 304 3.80 7.68 24.95
CA SER A 304 4.60 6.46 25.17
C SER A 304 3.77 5.21 25.47
N ALA A 305 2.57 5.36 26.05
CA ALA A 305 1.67 4.23 26.25
C ALA A 305 1.18 3.65 24.91
N ALA A 306 0.91 4.51 23.92
CA ALA A 306 0.52 4.07 22.58
C ALA A 306 1.66 3.40 21.83
N GLN A 307 2.86 3.98 21.91
CA GLN A 307 4.07 3.40 21.31
C GLN A 307 4.34 1.99 21.87
N ASN A 308 4.34 1.86 23.21
CA ASN A 308 4.57 0.59 23.88
C ASN A 308 3.47 -0.44 23.56
N ALA A 309 2.21 -0.02 23.52
CA ALA A 309 1.10 -0.90 23.16
C ALA A 309 1.25 -1.42 21.73
N LEU A 310 1.58 -0.54 20.77
CA LEU A 310 1.77 -0.92 19.38
C LEU A 310 2.93 -1.89 19.20
N LEU A 311 4.10 -1.60 19.79
CA LEU A 311 5.26 -2.50 19.74
C LEU A 311 4.98 -3.84 20.43
N SER A 312 4.29 -3.85 21.57
CA SER A 312 3.94 -5.07 22.30
C SER A 312 2.91 -5.93 21.54
N MET A 313 1.95 -5.30 20.88
CA MET A 313 0.95 -5.96 20.03
C MET A 313 1.61 -6.59 18.80
N LEU A 314 2.43 -5.83 18.08
CA LEU A 314 3.07 -6.29 16.84
C LEU A 314 4.20 -7.30 17.10
N GLY A 315 5.00 -7.09 18.15
CA GLY A 315 6.07 -8.00 18.56
C GLY A 315 5.57 -9.29 19.21
N GLY A 316 4.26 -9.48 19.39
CA GLY A 316 3.67 -10.66 20.00
C GLY A 316 4.02 -10.84 21.49
N GLN A 317 4.55 -9.79 22.14
CA GLN A 317 4.81 -9.78 23.59
C GLN A 317 3.51 -9.74 24.37
N SER A 318 2.54 -8.98 23.88
CA SER A 318 1.15 -9.09 24.34
C SER A 318 0.47 -10.21 23.55
N GLN A 319 -0.09 -11.18 24.26
CA GLN A 319 -1.01 -12.16 23.67
C GLN A 319 -2.40 -11.54 23.50
N ALA A 320 -2.45 -10.28 23.06
CA ALA A 320 -3.69 -9.56 22.86
C ALA A 320 -4.56 -10.33 21.86
N SER A 321 -5.72 -10.78 22.33
CA SER A 321 -6.66 -11.54 21.52
C SER A 321 -8.06 -11.00 21.67
N ILE A 322 -8.74 -10.88 20.53
CA ILE A 322 -10.13 -10.41 20.46
C ILE A 322 -10.95 -11.47 19.74
N SER A 323 -12.09 -11.85 20.33
CA SER A 323 -12.98 -12.83 19.71
C SER A 323 -14.46 -12.48 19.85
N TYR A 324 -15.24 -12.76 18.80
CA TYR A 324 -16.69 -12.54 18.75
C TYR A 324 -17.34 -13.31 17.60
N VAL A 325 -18.66 -13.47 17.63
CA VAL A 325 -19.44 -14.06 16.53
C VAL A 325 -19.88 -12.95 15.58
N PRO A 326 -19.47 -12.96 14.30
CA PRO A 326 -19.90 -11.94 13.35
C PRO A 326 -21.37 -12.11 12.97
N SER A 327 -22.07 -10.99 12.82
CA SER A 327 -23.49 -10.91 12.43
C SER A 327 -23.76 -11.35 10.98
N LYS A 328 -22.70 -11.46 10.15
CA LYS A 328 -22.75 -12.03 8.80
C LYS A 328 -21.67 -13.09 8.68
N PRO A 329 -22.03 -14.32 8.28
CA PRO A 329 -21.03 -15.33 7.98
C PRO A 329 -20.48 -15.07 6.57
N LYS A 330 -19.15 -14.89 6.48
CA LYS A 330 -18.33 -14.56 5.29
C LYS A 330 -18.09 -13.07 5.10
N PRO A 331 -16.82 -12.65 4.85
CA PRO A 331 -16.09 -13.04 3.63
C PRO A 331 -14.69 -13.66 3.80
N ASN A 332 -14.11 -13.94 2.63
CA ASN A 332 -12.90 -14.67 2.34
C ASN A 332 -11.69 -13.72 2.36
N VAL A 333 -10.53 -14.24 2.73
CA VAL A 333 -9.38 -13.39 3.08
C VAL A 333 -8.45 -13.19 1.89
N ILE A 334 -7.82 -12.00 1.87
CA ILE A 334 -6.53 -11.66 1.23
C ILE A 334 -6.62 -11.12 -0.21
N MET A 335 -6.82 -9.80 -0.33
CA MET A 335 -6.28 -9.03 -1.46
C MET A 335 -5.46 -7.79 -1.06
N ILE A 336 -5.47 -7.38 0.20
CA ILE A 336 -4.70 -6.21 0.61
C ILE A 336 -3.19 -6.48 0.62
N GLY A 337 -2.72 -7.73 0.73
CA GLY A 337 -1.28 -8.03 0.63
C GLY A 337 -0.70 -7.71 -0.76
N VAL A 338 -1.43 -8.04 -1.83
CA VAL A 338 -1.05 -7.71 -3.21
C VAL A 338 -1.21 -6.21 -3.47
N ALA A 339 -2.29 -5.60 -2.98
CA ALA A 339 -2.48 -4.15 -3.05
C ALA A 339 -1.35 -3.39 -2.33
N ALA A 340 -0.97 -3.84 -1.14
CA ALA A 340 0.10 -3.27 -0.32
C ALA A 340 1.47 -3.43 -1.00
N ALA A 341 1.78 -4.60 -1.58
CA ALA A 341 3.00 -4.80 -2.35
C ALA A 341 3.06 -3.86 -3.57
N ILE A 342 1.94 -3.63 -4.26
CA ILE A 342 1.90 -2.67 -5.38
C ILE A 342 2.03 -1.22 -4.88
N ILE A 343 1.42 -0.87 -3.75
CA ILE A 343 1.58 0.45 -3.13
C ILE A 343 3.05 0.67 -2.72
N VAL A 344 3.75 -0.35 -2.19
CA VAL A 344 5.19 -0.31 -1.89
C VAL A 344 6.01 -0.03 -3.14
N VAL A 345 5.73 -0.71 -4.25
CA VAL A 345 6.40 -0.46 -5.53
C VAL A 345 6.15 0.96 -6.04
N VAL A 346 4.93 1.47 -5.89
CA VAL A 346 4.56 2.81 -6.34
C VAL A 346 5.22 3.90 -5.49
N LEU A 347 5.21 3.76 -4.16
CA LEU A 347 5.87 4.69 -3.25
C LEU A 347 7.40 4.63 -3.39
N ALA A 348 7.97 3.44 -3.60
CA ALA A 348 9.39 3.29 -3.92
C ALA A 348 9.72 3.92 -5.27
N ALA A 349 8.89 3.74 -6.30
CA ALA A 349 9.07 4.38 -7.60
C ALA A 349 8.97 5.90 -7.51
N VAL A 350 8.04 6.44 -6.71
CA VAL A 350 7.96 7.88 -6.41
C VAL A 350 9.21 8.36 -5.68
N ALA A 351 9.63 7.67 -4.62
CA ALA A 351 10.85 8.00 -3.88
C ALA A 351 12.07 7.93 -4.81
N ILE A 352 12.12 6.99 -5.76
CA ILE A 352 13.15 6.90 -6.80
C ILE A 352 13.05 8.04 -7.82
N ILE A 353 11.85 8.45 -8.22
CA ILE A 353 11.63 9.62 -9.10
C ILE A 353 12.07 10.92 -8.41
N LEU A 354 11.84 11.02 -7.10
CA LEU A 354 12.35 12.09 -6.25
C LEU A 354 13.87 11.96 -6.01
N LYS A 355 14.45 10.75 -6.01
CA LYS A 355 15.89 10.44 -5.82
C LYS A 355 16.75 10.60 -7.07
N LYS A 356 16.25 10.27 -8.26
CA LYS A 356 17.01 10.36 -9.53
C LYS A 356 17.14 11.79 -10.04
N ARG A 357 17.01 12.78 -9.16
CA ARG A 357 17.08 14.21 -9.47
C ARG A 357 17.91 14.91 -8.43
#